data_AF-A0A813DFM2-F1
#
_entry.id   AF-A0A813DFM2-F1
#
_cell.length_a   1.000
_cell.length_b   1.000
_cell.length_c   1.000
_cell.angle_alpha   90.00
_cell.angle_beta   90.00
_cell.angle_gamma   90.00
#
_symmetry.space_group_name_H-M   'P 1'
#
loop_
_entity.id
_entity.type
_entity.pdbx_description
1 polymer ?
#
loop_
_entity_poly.entity_id
_entity_poly.type
_entity_poly.pdbx_seq_one_letter_code
_entity_poly.pdbx_strand_id
1 'polypeptide(L)'
;MQGIRVNFEDSHFLDHSLGFCAVYDGHLGDEAAAFCAERLHLHVAAAGPVSSASLLAAFASCDQELRSSLPEGSEAGSTATFASVQEDSASGSLKVLVASSGDSRAVLWRKASDTIEATRDHRPSDPAERKRIEAAGGTVSDEFEPPRVDGQLACSRAFGAFKFKQGKGSPGEQKVSSVPEVYEWIAQKGDWLILACDGVWDTFTSERVVSEVCKASDASDLGDTLAKTLQLCIDKEADDNLTLLAIELGVAPEEARSVTLSPGNFLKTRDKEVLDQYTSFCLRFGFSLEKEMKPKCPPAAALSPVEPVPGPRFSSLPAPAAEEVSRPAPRLSLLAVPGATSAVEEAPSPTGSVTFAADTKSADPGDFQPLVIVGPSGVGKGTLIARLMAAFPGRFGFSVSHTTRKPRPGEVDGESYHFVELESMKKEVEVPGQFIEF
;
A
#
# COMPACT_ATOMS: atom_id res chain seq x y z
N MET A 1 -0.77 -3.76 16.51
CA MET A 1 -0.12 -3.87 17.84
C MET A 1 0.68 -5.16 17.85
N GLN A 2 1.92 -5.14 18.36
CA GLN A 2 2.77 -6.33 18.39
C GLN A 2 2.28 -7.43 19.33
N GLY A 3 1.57 -7.06 20.40
CA GLY A 3 1.12 -8.03 21.39
C GLY A 3 2.31 -8.61 22.16
N ILE A 4 2.31 -9.93 22.39
CA ILE A 4 3.37 -10.63 23.12
C ILE A 4 4.43 -11.26 22.21
N ARG A 5 4.25 -11.19 20.89
CA ARG A 5 5.19 -11.75 19.91
C ARG A 5 6.51 -10.97 19.91
N VAL A 6 7.60 -11.65 19.55
CA VAL A 6 8.93 -11.01 19.44
C VAL A 6 9.01 -10.09 18.23
N ASN A 7 8.37 -10.49 17.12
CA ASN A 7 8.32 -9.72 15.88
C ASN A 7 6.90 -9.21 15.62
N PHE A 8 6.79 -8.16 14.81
CA PHE A 8 5.54 -7.71 14.22
C PHE A 8 5.56 -8.01 12.73
N GLU A 9 4.79 -9.00 12.30
CA GLU A 9 4.77 -9.53 10.93
C GLU A 9 3.51 -9.10 10.15
N ASP A 10 2.54 -8.47 10.82
CA ASP A 10 1.35 -7.89 10.20
C ASP A 10 1.65 -6.67 9.33
N SER A 11 0.81 -6.46 8.31
CA SER A 11 0.73 -5.24 7.50
C SER A 11 -0.72 -4.90 7.16
N HIS A 12 -0.97 -3.66 6.76
CA HIS A 12 -2.29 -3.23 6.30
C HIS A 12 -2.18 -2.18 5.19
N PHE A 13 -3.26 -2.00 4.45
CA PHE A 13 -3.38 -0.99 3.40
C PHE A 13 -4.75 -0.30 3.50
N LEU A 14 -4.78 1.01 3.31
CA LEU A 14 -6.00 1.80 3.22
C LEU A 14 -5.77 2.96 2.25
N ASP A 15 -6.52 2.99 1.16
CA ASP A 15 -6.54 4.11 0.22
C ASP A 15 -7.99 4.52 -0.06
N HIS A 16 -8.35 5.65 0.51
CA HIS A 16 -9.70 6.22 0.42
C HIS A 16 -10.04 6.72 -0.99
N SER A 17 -9.03 7.05 -1.81
CA SER A 17 -9.21 7.53 -3.18
C SER A 17 -9.50 6.40 -4.16
N LEU A 18 -8.97 5.21 -3.88
CA LEU A 18 -9.22 3.99 -4.64
C LEU A 18 -10.40 3.18 -4.09
N GLY A 19 -10.84 3.49 -2.85
CA GLY A 19 -11.85 2.71 -2.15
C GLY A 19 -11.35 1.31 -1.79
N PHE A 20 -10.05 1.17 -1.50
CA PHE A 20 -9.39 -0.10 -1.22
C PHE A 20 -8.91 -0.16 0.22
N CYS A 21 -9.06 -1.32 0.84
CA CYS A 21 -8.46 -1.60 2.15
C CYS A 21 -8.09 -3.07 2.29
N ALA A 22 -7.08 -3.36 3.11
CA ALA A 22 -6.65 -4.73 3.34
C ALA A 22 -5.92 -4.92 4.68
N VAL A 23 -5.97 -6.15 5.19
CA VAL A 23 -5.14 -6.65 6.28
C VAL A 23 -4.36 -7.86 5.77
N TYR A 24 -3.09 -7.93 6.16
CA TYR A 24 -2.13 -8.96 5.81
C TYR A 24 -1.48 -9.45 7.10
N ASP A 25 -1.64 -10.72 7.42
CA ASP A 25 -1.06 -11.34 8.61
C ASP A 25 0.13 -12.19 8.15
N GLY A 26 1.34 -11.78 8.54
CA GLY A 26 2.59 -12.38 8.11
C GLY A 26 2.98 -13.57 8.98
N HIS A 27 3.65 -14.55 8.37
CA HIS A 27 4.23 -15.67 9.11
C HIS A 27 5.58 -16.08 8.55
N LEU A 28 6.47 -16.47 9.46
CA LEU A 28 7.86 -16.84 9.15
C LEU A 28 8.64 -15.68 8.51
N GLY A 29 8.28 -14.45 8.89
CA GLY A 29 8.82 -13.20 8.34
C GLY A 29 7.73 -12.25 7.87
N ASP A 30 8.03 -10.95 7.88
CA ASP A 30 7.12 -9.86 7.50
C ASP A 30 7.17 -9.54 6.00
N GLU A 31 8.12 -10.11 5.25
CA GLU A 31 8.42 -9.70 3.89
C GLU A 31 7.24 -9.91 2.93
N ALA A 32 6.50 -11.01 3.10
CA ALA A 32 5.33 -11.31 2.29
C ALA A 32 4.17 -10.34 2.58
N ALA A 33 3.89 -10.06 3.86
CA ALA A 33 2.84 -9.14 4.28
C ALA A 33 3.16 -7.71 3.82
N ALA A 34 4.40 -7.27 4.03
CA ALA A 34 4.90 -5.97 3.61
C ALA A 34 4.83 -5.80 2.08
N PHE A 35 5.20 -6.82 1.32
CA PHE A 35 5.11 -6.81 -0.14
C PHE A 35 3.66 -6.74 -0.61
N CYS A 36 2.77 -7.55 -0.02
CA CYS A 36 1.34 -7.52 -0.38
C CYS A 36 0.71 -6.14 -0.13
N ALA A 37 1.06 -5.48 0.98
CA ALA A 37 0.61 -4.11 1.27
C ALA A 37 1.08 -3.09 0.23
N GLU A 38 2.30 -3.25 -0.29
CA GLU A 38 2.87 -2.37 -1.33
C GLU A 38 2.37 -2.66 -2.75
N ARG A 39 2.00 -3.90 -3.06
CA ARG A 39 1.85 -4.36 -4.45
C ARG A 39 0.46 -4.83 -4.81
N LEU A 40 -0.31 -5.43 -3.89
CA LEU A 40 -1.58 -6.07 -4.26
C LEU A 40 -2.58 -5.07 -4.86
N HIS A 41 -2.70 -3.88 -4.29
CA HIS A 41 -3.60 -2.84 -4.79
C HIS A 41 -3.23 -2.37 -6.21
N LEU A 42 -1.94 -2.38 -6.57
CA LEU A 42 -1.45 -2.06 -7.92
C LEU A 42 -1.85 -3.16 -8.92
N HIS A 43 -1.75 -4.43 -8.52
CA HIS A 43 -2.20 -5.56 -9.33
C HIS A 43 -3.72 -5.52 -9.56
N VAL A 44 -4.50 -5.17 -8.53
CA VAL A 44 -5.95 -5.00 -8.64
C VAL A 44 -6.29 -3.86 -9.61
N ALA A 45 -5.62 -2.72 -9.50
CA ALA A 45 -5.83 -1.59 -10.42
C ALA A 45 -5.43 -1.93 -11.87
N ALA A 46 -4.32 -2.66 -12.06
CA ALA A 46 -3.83 -3.08 -13.37
C ALA A 46 -4.72 -4.15 -14.04
N ALA A 47 -5.43 -4.97 -13.26
CA ALA A 47 -6.34 -6.00 -13.77
C ALA A 47 -7.64 -5.42 -14.35
N GLY A 48 -7.85 -4.10 -14.29
CA GLY A 48 -9.01 -3.40 -14.82
C GLY A 48 -10.12 -3.20 -13.78
N PRO A 49 -11.39 -3.02 -14.21
CA PRO A 49 -12.51 -2.84 -13.29
C PRO A 49 -12.59 -3.99 -12.27
N VAL A 50 -12.77 -3.66 -10.98
CA VAL A 50 -12.77 -4.66 -9.93
C VAL A 50 -13.99 -5.56 -10.07
N SER A 51 -13.72 -6.86 -10.15
CA SER A 51 -14.67 -7.95 -10.31
C SER A 51 -14.05 -9.20 -9.70
N SER A 52 -14.83 -10.25 -9.51
CA SER A 52 -14.28 -11.52 -9.01
C SER A 52 -13.16 -12.05 -9.91
N ALA A 53 -13.28 -11.89 -11.24
CA ALA A 53 -12.25 -12.33 -12.18
C ALA A 53 -10.96 -11.51 -12.09
N SER A 54 -11.06 -10.18 -11.99
CA SER A 54 -9.87 -9.32 -11.87
C SER A 54 -9.19 -9.47 -10.51
N LEU A 55 -9.93 -9.71 -9.42
CA LEU A 55 -9.36 -10.04 -8.10
C LEU A 55 -8.60 -11.36 -8.13
N LEU A 56 -9.15 -12.43 -8.73
CA LEU A 56 -8.45 -13.70 -8.89
C LEU A 56 -7.15 -13.54 -9.71
N ALA A 57 -7.21 -12.77 -10.80
CA ALA A 57 -6.04 -12.50 -11.65
C ALA A 57 -4.98 -11.64 -10.92
N ALA A 58 -5.40 -10.65 -10.13
CA ALA A 58 -4.52 -9.80 -9.34
C ALA A 58 -3.81 -10.58 -8.24
N PHE A 59 -4.52 -11.46 -7.53
CA PHE A 59 -3.90 -12.32 -6.52
C PHE A 59 -2.88 -13.27 -7.15
N ALA A 60 -3.21 -13.91 -8.28
CA ALA A 60 -2.27 -14.77 -8.99
C ALA A 60 -1.01 -14.02 -9.45
N SER A 61 -1.18 -12.82 -10.02
CA SER A 61 -0.07 -11.99 -10.52
C SER A 61 0.81 -11.47 -9.38
N CYS A 62 0.20 -11.05 -8.27
CA CYS A 62 0.92 -10.58 -7.09
C CYS A 62 1.72 -11.71 -6.42
N ASP A 63 1.16 -12.93 -6.31
CA ASP A 63 1.89 -14.07 -5.73
C ASP A 63 3.05 -14.52 -6.63
N GLN A 64 2.89 -14.37 -7.95
CA GLN A 64 3.97 -14.62 -8.92
C GLN A 64 5.11 -13.60 -8.77
N GLU A 65 4.80 -12.31 -8.66
CA GLU A 65 5.82 -11.27 -8.46
C GLU A 65 6.53 -11.42 -7.09
N LEU A 66 5.77 -11.77 -6.05
CA LEU A 66 6.30 -12.05 -4.73
C LEU A 66 7.35 -13.16 -4.77
N ARG A 67 7.11 -14.24 -5.53
CA ARG A 67 8.07 -15.36 -5.69
C ARG A 67 9.43 -14.91 -6.20
N SER A 68 9.47 -13.94 -7.10
CA SER A 68 10.73 -13.37 -7.62
C SER A 68 11.34 -12.28 -6.74
N SER A 69 10.60 -11.78 -5.74
CA SER A 69 11.00 -10.61 -4.94
C SER A 69 11.46 -10.98 -3.53
N LEU A 70 11.05 -12.15 -3.02
CA LEU A 70 11.48 -12.61 -1.70
C LEU A 70 12.99 -12.91 -1.67
N PRO A 71 13.67 -12.69 -0.53
CA PRO A 71 15.05 -13.10 -0.32
C PRO A 71 15.24 -14.60 -0.58
N GLU A 72 16.42 -14.99 -1.07
CA GLU A 72 16.74 -16.41 -1.27
C GLU A 72 16.65 -17.17 0.06
N GLY A 73 15.88 -18.27 0.05
CA GLY A 73 15.63 -19.08 1.24
C GLY A 73 14.55 -18.56 2.19
N SER A 74 13.90 -17.43 1.88
CA SER A 74 12.75 -16.96 2.66
C SER A 74 11.59 -17.97 2.59
N GLU A 75 11.04 -18.28 3.75
CA GLU A 75 9.83 -19.09 3.90
C GLU A 75 8.58 -18.24 4.19
N ALA A 76 8.74 -16.91 4.14
CA ALA A 76 7.70 -15.96 4.51
C ALA A 76 6.43 -16.18 3.68
N GLY A 77 5.30 -16.06 4.36
CA GLY A 77 3.99 -16.04 3.74
C GLY A 77 3.10 -15.04 4.45
N SER A 78 1.94 -14.77 3.85
CA SER A 78 0.97 -13.89 4.47
C SER A 78 -0.45 -14.22 4.06
N THR A 79 -1.39 -14.05 4.97
CA THR A 79 -2.80 -13.95 4.62
C THR A 79 -3.04 -12.70 3.78
N ALA A 80 -4.19 -12.62 3.13
CA ALA A 80 -4.66 -11.37 2.55
C ALA A 80 -6.18 -11.33 2.60
N THR A 81 -6.70 -10.37 3.34
CA THR A 81 -8.10 -9.98 3.30
C THR A 81 -8.17 -8.61 2.66
N PHE A 82 -8.52 -8.56 1.38
CA PHE A 82 -8.59 -7.32 0.59
C PHE A 82 -10.05 -6.99 0.30
N ALA A 83 -10.44 -5.72 0.44
CA ALA A 83 -11.76 -5.24 0.09
C ALA A 83 -11.70 -4.01 -0.83
N SER A 84 -12.59 -3.99 -1.81
CA SER A 84 -12.90 -2.83 -2.65
C SER A 84 -14.33 -2.38 -2.39
N VAL A 85 -14.50 -1.09 -2.15
CA VAL A 85 -15.79 -0.43 -1.97
C VAL A 85 -16.02 0.53 -3.13
N GLN A 86 -17.14 0.35 -3.84
CA GLN A 86 -17.52 1.18 -4.97
C GLN A 86 -18.95 1.67 -4.81
N GLU A 87 -19.18 2.96 -5.03
CA GLU A 87 -20.54 3.50 -5.05
C GLU A 87 -21.21 3.14 -6.38
N ASP A 88 -22.39 2.53 -6.29
CA ASP A 88 -23.26 2.35 -7.43
C ASP A 88 -24.09 3.62 -7.64
N SER A 89 -23.70 4.39 -8.66
CA SER A 89 -24.36 5.64 -9.04
C SER A 89 -25.87 5.52 -9.30
N ALA A 90 -26.38 4.34 -9.66
CA ALA A 90 -27.80 4.14 -9.96
C ALA A 90 -28.65 3.92 -8.70
N SER A 91 -28.11 3.17 -7.73
CA SER A 91 -28.83 2.81 -6.51
C SER A 91 -28.46 3.67 -5.29
N GLY A 92 -27.32 4.37 -5.33
CA GLY A 92 -26.72 5.05 -4.18
C GLY A 92 -26.17 4.09 -3.12
N SER A 93 -26.19 2.78 -3.40
CA SER A 93 -25.64 1.74 -2.54
C SER A 93 -24.14 1.58 -2.75
N LEU A 94 -23.49 0.88 -1.84
CA LEU A 94 -22.06 0.60 -1.89
C LEU A 94 -21.86 -0.88 -2.18
N LYS A 95 -21.25 -1.19 -3.32
CA LYS A 95 -20.80 -2.53 -3.66
C LYS A 95 -19.48 -2.81 -2.95
N VAL A 96 -19.45 -3.84 -2.10
CA VAL A 96 -18.27 -4.28 -1.37
C VAL A 96 -17.83 -5.63 -1.94
N LEU A 97 -16.70 -5.65 -2.64
CA LEU A 97 -16.05 -6.87 -3.12
C LEU A 97 -14.91 -7.23 -2.17
N VAL A 98 -14.96 -8.41 -1.55
CA VAL A 98 -13.92 -8.89 -0.64
C VAL A 98 -13.25 -10.11 -1.24
N ALA A 99 -11.92 -10.11 -1.34
CA ALA A 99 -11.11 -11.27 -1.66
C ALA A 99 -10.32 -11.68 -0.42
N SER A 100 -10.59 -12.87 0.13
CA SER A 100 -9.91 -13.38 1.32
C SER A 100 -9.12 -14.67 1.02
N SER A 101 -7.87 -14.72 1.49
CA SER A 101 -6.96 -15.85 1.38
C SER A 101 -6.20 -15.99 2.69
N GLY A 102 -6.58 -16.99 3.50
CA GLY A 102 -6.08 -17.18 4.86
C GLY A 102 -7.18 -17.09 5.91
N ASP A 103 -6.79 -16.85 7.15
CA ASP A 103 -7.59 -16.85 8.37
C ASP A 103 -7.75 -15.47 9.02
N SER A 104 -7.20 -14.42 8.39
CA SER A 104 -7.73 -13.07 8.57
C SER A 104 -9.15 -12.97 8.01
N ARG A 105 -9.99 -12.13 8.62
CA ARG A 105 -11.42 -12.06 8.34
C ARG A 105 -11.89 -10.64 8.07
N ALA A 106 -12.78 -10.49 7.09
CA ALA A 106 -13.58 -9.29 6.89
C ALA A 106 -15.02 -9.51 7.37
N VAL A 107 -15.60 -8.47 7.96
CA VAL A 107 -16.95 -8.43 8.49
C VAL A 107 -17.66 -7.17 7.98
N LEU A 108 -18.83 -7.32 7.37
CA LEU A 108 -19.73 -6.21 7.06
C LEU A 108 -20.90 -6.23 8.04
N TRP A 109 -21.04 -5.16 8.84
CA TRP A 109 -22.21 -4.95 9.68
C TRP A 109 -23.15 -3.93 9.02
N ARG A 110 -24.38 -4.37 8.76
CA ARG A 110 -25.45 -3.51 8.24
C ARG A 110 -26.22 -2.90 9.39
N LYS A 111 -26.01 -1.60 9.61
CA LYS A 111 -26.49 -0.88 10.78
C LYS A 111 -28.02 -0.87 10.86
N ALA A 112 -28.69 -0.70 9.73
CA ALA A 112 -30.14 -0.60 9.67
C ALA A 112 -30.88 -1.92 9.97
N SER A 113 -30.31 -3.06 9.54
CA SER A 113 -30.92 -4.39 9.73
C SER A 113 -30.32 -5.18 10.89
N ASP A 114 -29.26 -4.67 11.51
CA ASP A 114 -28.44 -5.36 12.51
C ASP A 114 -27.97 -6.76 12.05
N THR A 115 -27.53 -6.87 10.80
CA THR A 115 -27.04 -8.13 10.22
C THR A 115 -25.55 -8.08 9.96
N ILE A 116 -24.90 -9.25 10.06
CA ILE A 116 -23.47 -9.44 9.86
C ILE A 116 -23.25 -10.39 8.67
N GLU A 117 -22.42 -9.97 7.74
CA GLU A 117 -21.75 -10.87 6.78
C GLU A 117 -20.29 -11.02 7.19
N ALA A 118 -19.70 -12.19 6.96
CA ALA A 118 -18.29 -12.42 7.23
C ALA A 118 -17.68 -13.33 6.16
N THR A 119 -16.39 -13.13 5.87
CA THR A 119 -15.62 -14.10 5.10
C THR A 119 -15.40 -15.37 5.93
N ARG A 120 -15.23 -16.50 5.25
CA ARG A 120 -14.82 -17.75 5.88
C ARG A 120 -13.30 -17.77 6.04
N ASP A 121 -12.83 -18.20 7.20
CA ASP A 121 -11.40 -18.44 7.43
C ASP A 121 -10.98 -19.72 6.69
N HIS A 122 -9.76 -19.73 6.17
CA HIS A 122 -9.22 -20.86 5.43
C HIS A 122 -8.27 -21.69 6.30
N ARG A 123 -8.82 -22.54 7.16
CA ARG A 123 -8.03 -23.38 8.09
C ARG A 123 -7.81 -24.79 7.52
N PRO A 124 -6.69 -25.47 7.83
CA PRO A 124 -6.42 -26.85 7.37
C PRO A 124 -7.47 -27.88 7.82
N SER A 125 -8.19 -27.61 8.90
CA SER A 125 -9.29 -28.44 9.41
C SER A 125 -10.54 -28.42 8.52
N ASP A 126 -10.69 -27.42 7.65
CA ASP A 126 -11.84 -27.31 6.77
C ASP A 126 -11.91 -28.48 5.78
N PRO A 127 -13.07 -29.14 5.58
CA PRO A 127 -13.15 -30.32 4.73
C PRO A 127 -12.67 -30.12 3.29
N ALA A 128 -12.95 -28.95 2.69
CA ALA A 128 -12.51 -28.63 1.34
C ALA A 128 -11.00 -28.35 1.26
N GLU A 129 -10.46 -27.65 2.25
CA GLU A 129 -9.03 -27.32 2.32
C GLU A 129 -8.20 -28.58 2.62
N ARG A 130 -8.62 -29.40 3.59
CA ARG A 130 -8.02 -30.71 3.89
C ARG A 130 -7.96 -31.60 2.65
N LYS A 131 -9.08 -31.72 1.93
CA LYS A 131 -9.13 -32.52 0.70
C LYS A 131 -8.14 -32.02 -0.35
N ARG A 132 -8.00 -30.70 -0.52
CA ARG A 132 -7.01 -30.11 -1.43
C ARG A 132 -5.58 -30.42 -0.97
N ILE A 133 -5.28 -30.23 0.32
CA ILE A 133 -3.96 -30.50 0.91
C ILE A 133 -3.54 -31.96 0.68
N GLU A 134 -4.44 -32.91 0.98
CA GLU A 134 -4.19 -34.35 0.81
C GLU A 134 -4.05 -34.73 -0.68
N ALA A 135 -4.86 -34.14 -1.57
CA ALA A 135 -4.74 -34.34 -3.01
C ALA A 135 -3.42 -33.78 -3.59
N ALA A 136 -2.87 -32.73 -2.98
CA ALA A 136 -1.56 -32.16 -3.30
C ALA A 136 -0.39 -32.97 -2.69
N GLY A 137 -0.65 -34.11 -2.05
CA GLY A 137 0.35 -34.95 -1.39
C GLY A 137 0.86 -34.40 -0.07
N GLY A 138 0.10 -33.52 0.57
CA GLY A 138 0.35 -33.05 1.94
C GLY A 138 -0.44 -33.84 2.97
N THR A 139 -0.25 -33.50 4.24
CA THR A 139 -1.05 -33.99 5.36
C THR A 139 -1.61 -32.83 6.16
N VAL A 140 -2.71 -33.07 6.88
CA VAL A 140 -3.19 -32.17 7.93
C VAL A 140 -2.95 -32.87 9.26
N SER A 141 -2.06 -32.31 10.08
CA SER A 141 -1.73 -32.85 11.39
C SER A 141 -2.67 -32.26 12.44
N ASP A 142 -3.45 -33.13 13.08
CA ASP A 142 -4.31 -32.81 14.22
C ASP A 142 -3.57 -32.91 15.56
N GLU A 143 -2.23 -33.05 15.56
CA GLU A 143 -1.39 -33.03 16.77
C GLU A 143 -1.26 -31.62 17.37
N PHE A 144 -1.65 -30.60 16.61
CA PHE A 144 -1.63 -29.19 17.00
C PHE A 144 -3.06 -28.63 17.00
N GLU A 145 -3.29 -27.65 17.87
CA GLU A 145 -4.52 -26.84 17.88
C GLU A 145 -4.12 -25.39 17.54
N PRO A 146 -4.57 -24.82 16.40
CA PRO A 146 -5.33 -25.49 15.33
C PRO A 146 -4.49 -26.47 14.49
N PRO A 147 -5.12 -27.40 13.73
CA PRO A 147 -4.43 -28.34 12.84
C PRO A 147 -3.55 -27.67 11.80
N ARG A 148 -2.46 -28.34 11.42
CA ARG A 148 -1.41 -27.74 10.56
C ARG A 148 -1.13 -28.51 9.28
N VAL A 149 -0.92 -27.80 8.17
CA VAL A 149 -0.43 -28.34 6.89
C VAL A 149 0.98 -28.88 7.08
N ASP A 150 1.17 -30.17 6.79
CA ASP A 150 2.41 -30.93 7.00
C ASP A 150 3.02 -30.73 8.41
N GLY A 151 2.16 -30.51 9.43
CA GLY A 151 2.58 -30.24 10.81
C GLY A 151 3.24 -28.87 11.04
N GLN A 152 3.21 -27.96 10.06
CA GLN A 152 3.95 -26.70 10.09
C GLN A 152 3.06 -25.46 10.09
N LEU A 153 2.14 -25.34 9.12
CA LEU A 153 1.40 -24.08 8.89
C LEU A 153 -0.07 -24.20 9.32
N ALA A 154 -0.54 -23.25 10.14
CA ALA A 154 -1.91 -23.21 10.68
C ALA A 154 -2.95 -22.63 9.72
N CYS A 155 -2.52 -21.98 8.64
CA CYS A 155 -3.39 -21.50 7.56
C CYS A 155 -3.28 -22.43 6.33
N SER A 156 -4.39 -22.59 5.61
CA SER A 156 -4.41 -23.39 4.38
C SER A 156 -4.26 -22.55 3.12
N ARG A 157 -4.42 -21.23 3.22
CA ARG A 157 -4.26 -20.30 2.09
C ARG A 157 -3.42 -19.11 2.50
N ALA A 158 -2.51 -18.71 1.62
CA ALA A 158 -1.59 -17.61 1.85
C ALA A 158 -0.90 -17.19 0.53
N PHE A 159 -0.51 -15.91 0.45
CA PHE A 159 0.60 -15.46 -0.39
C PHE A 159 1.92 -16.02 0.13
N GLY A 160 2.91 -16.14 -0.75
CA GLY A 160 4.23 -16.64 -0.35
C GLY A 160 4.17 -18.11 0.03
N ALA A 161 4.80 -18.49 1.15
CA ALA A 161 4.79 -19.86 1.67
C ALA A 161 5.19 -20.90 0.60
N PHE A 162 6.12 -20.53 -0.29
CA PHE A 162 6.35 -21.24 -1.55
C PHE A 162 6.83 -22.67 -1.37
N LYS A 163 7.38 -23.02 -0.21
CA LYS A 163 7.74 -24.41 0.13
C LYS A 163 6.54 -25.38 0.01
N PHE A 164 5.31 -24.89 0.22
CA PHE A 164 4.08 -25.66 0.09
C PHE A 164 3.45 -25.61 -1.32
N LYS A 165 4.06 -24.86 -2.24
CA LYS A 165 3.59 -24.59 -3.61
C LYS A 165 4.52 -25.17 -4.68
N GLN A 166 5.07 -26.37 -4.43
CA GLN A 166 6.02 -27.04 -5.33
C GLN A 166 5.38 -28.16 -6.16
N GLY A 167 4.07 -28.37 -6.04
CA GLY A 167 3.31 -29.33 -6.82
C GLY A 167 3.15 -28.89 -8.27
N LYS A 168 2.85 -29.84 -9.16
CA LYS A 168 2.61 -29.57 -10.61
C LYS A 168 1.23 -28.98 -10.92
N GLY A 169 0.34 -28.90 -9.93
CA GLY A 169 -1.01 -28.37 -10.10
C GLY A 169 -1.05 -26.86 -10.28
N SER A 170 -2.24 -26.35 -10.61
CA SER A 170 -2.52 -24.91 -10.61
C SER A 170 -2.37 -24.31 -9.20
N PRO A 171 -2.31 -22.96 -9.05
CA PRO A 171 -2.20 -22.32 -7.74
C PRO A 171 -3.28 -22.78 -6.72
N GLY A 172 -4.48 -23.11 -7.20
CA GLY A 172 -5.59 -23.62 -6.38
C GLY A 172 -5.51 -25.10 -6.01
N GLU A 173 -4.53 -25.84 -6.52
CA GLU A 173 -4.32 -27.27 -6.28
C GLU A 173 -3.05 -27.56 -5.46
N GLN A 174 -2.40 -26.52 -4.94
CA GLN A 174 -1.24 -26.62 -4.07
C GLN A 174 -1.65 -26.96 -2.63
N LYS A 175 -0.69 -27.38 -1.79
CA LYS A 175 -0.96 -27.63 -0.36
C LYS A 175 -1.45 -26.35 0.32
N VAL A 176 -0.74 -25.25 0.08
CA VAL A 176 -1.17 -23.89 0.44
C VAL A 176 -1.50 -23.13 -0.83
N SER A 177 -2.70 -22.57 -0.92
CA SER A 177 -3.17 -21.85 -2.11
C SER A 177 -3.12 -20.33 -1.90
N SER A 178 -2.69 -19.56 -2.89
CA SER A 178 -2.87 -18.09 -2.90
C SER A 178 -4.22 -17.65 -3.44
N VAL A 179 -5.03 -18.57 -4.00
CA VAL A 179 -6.30 -18.25 -4.63
C VAL A 179 -7.33 -17.79 -3.59
N PRO A 180 -7.84 -16.56 -3.67
CA PRO A 180 -8.81 -16.04 -2.72
C PRO A 180 -10.21 -16.63 -2.95
N GLU A 181 -11.00 -16.69 -1.89
CA GLU A 181 -12.46 -16.73 -1.99
C GLU A 181 -12.98 -15.29 -2.13
N VAL A 182 -13.85 -15.05 -3.11
CA VAL A 182 -14.37 -13.71 -3.41
C VAL A 182 -15.84 -13.61 -3.03
N TYR A 183 -16.17 -12.58 -2.27
CA TYR A 183 -17.50 -12.24 -1.79
C TYR A 183 -17.97 -10.93 -2.42
N GLU A 184 -19.25 -10.88 -2.75
CA GLU A 184 -19.92 -9.67 -3.20
C GLU A 184 -21.04 -9.33 -2.21
N TRP A 185 -20.90 -8.20 -1.54
CA TRP A 185 -21.89 -7.69 -0.61
C TRP A 185 -22.40 -6.33 -1.05
N ILE A 186 -23.65 -6.05 -0.70
CA ILE A 186 -24.23 -4.72 -0.82
C ILE A 186 -24.32 -4.10 0.56
N ALA A 187 -23.82 -2.88 0.67
CA ALA A 187 -23.83 -2.04 1.86
C ALA A 187 -24.53 -0.70 1.57
N GLN A 188 -24.92 -0.01 2.63
CA GLN A 188 -25.49 1.33 2.60
C GLN A 188 -24.54 2.32 3.27
N LYS A 189 -24.77 3.62 3.04
CA LYS A 189 -24.04 4.67 3.76
C LYS A 189 -24.34 4.56 5.27
N GLY A 190 -23.30 4.57 6.10
CA GLY A 190 -23.35 4.36 7.55
C GLY A 190 -23.21 2.90 8.01
N ASP A 191 -23.11 1.94 7.09
CA ASP A 191 -22.72 0.56 7.41
C ASP A 191 -21.22 0.48 7.72
N TRP A 192 -20.78 -0.60 8.37
CA TRP A 192 -19.39 -0.75 8.82
C TRP A 192 -18.70 -1.94 8.19
N LEU A 193 -17.51 -1.72 7.66
CA LEU A 193 -16.59 -2.76 7.19
C LEU A 193 -15.42 -2.89 8.17
N ILE A 194 -15.20 -4.09 8.68
CA ILE A 194 -14.13 -4.42 9.64
C ILE A 194 -13.25 -5.50 9.05
N LEU A 195 -11.92 -5.30 9.05
CA LEU A 195 -10.93 -6.31 8.67
C LEU A 195 -9.97 -6.48 9.85
N ALA A 196 -9.64 -7.72 10.20
CA ALA A 196 -8.63 -7.99 11.24
C ALA A 196 -7.89 -9.32 10.99
N CYS A 197 -6.71 -9.46 11.59
CA CYS A 197 -5.98 -10.73 11.66
C CYS A 197 -6.57 -11.67 12.71
N ASP A 198 -6.11 -12.93 12.75
CA ASP A 198 -6.67 -13.94 13.65
C ASP A 198 -6.35 -13.67 15.13
N GLY A 199 -5.28 -12.94 15.45
CA GLY A 199 -5.02 -12.44 16.80
C GLY A 199 -6.21 -11.69 17.44
N VAL A 200 -7.08 -11.09 16.62
CA VAL A 200 -8.37 -10.52 17.06
C VAL A 200 -9.49 -11.56 17.04
N TRP A 201 -9.64 -12.31 15.94
CA TRP A 201 -10.79 -13.21 15.72
C TRP A 201 -10.77 -14.49 16.53
N ASP A 202 -9.60 -14.96 16.93
CA ASP A 202 -9.45 -16.10 17.85
C ASP A 202 -9.77 -15.67 19.29
N THR A 203 -9.66 -14.37 19.60
CA THR A 203 -10.03 -13.82 20.90
C THR A 203 -11.53 -13.45 21.00
N PHE A 204 -12.10 -12.89 19.93
CA PHE A 204 -13.47 -12.39 19.91
C PHE A 204 -14.25 -12.79 18.65
N THR A 205 -15.54 -13.07 18.83
CA THR A 205 -16.46 -13.31 17.69
C THR A 205 -16.72 -12.03 16.90
N SER A 206 -17.17 -12.19 15.64
CA SER A 206 -17.55 -11.07 14.78
C SER A 206 -18.59 -10.14 15.44
N GLU A 207 -19.60 -10.71 16.11
CA GLU A 207 -20.63 -9.97 16.84
C GLU A 207 -20.03 -9.16 17.98
N ARG A 208 -19.06 -9.75 18.70
CA ARG A 208 -18.38 -9.09 19.81
C ARG A 208 -17.57 -7.89 19.33
N VAL A 209 -16.79 -8.05 18.25
CA VAL A 209 -16.01 -6.93 17.68
C VAL A 209 -16.94 -5.83 17.14
N VAL A 210 -18.02 -6.18 16.44
CA VAL A 210 -19.03 -5.20 15.99
C VAL A 210 -19.65 -4.45 17.19
N SER A 211 -19.93 -5.15 18.28
CA SER A 211 -20.45 -4.52 19.50
C SER A 211 -19.46 -3.52 20.10
N GLU A 212 -18.19 -3.88 20.19
CA GLU A 212 -17.15 -3.05 20.80
C GLU A 212 -16.75 -1.87 19.92
N VAL A 213 -16.68 -2.07 18.60
CA VAL A 213 -16.19 -1.06 17.66
C VAL A 213 -17.32 -0.15 17.18
N CYS A 214 -18.43 -0.72 16.76
CA CYS A 214 -19.46 0.03 16.02
C CYS A 214 -20.64 0.46 16.91
N LYS A 215 -20.99 -0.33 17.92
CA LYS A 215 -22.16 -0.05 18.79
C LYS A 215 -21.80 0.72 20.06
N ALA A 216 -20.57 0.61 20.55
CA ALA A 216 -20.07 1.39 21.69
C ALA A 216 -19.60 2.81 21.32
N SER A 217 -19.66 3.17 20.03
CA SER A 217 -19.25 4.46 19.48
C SER A 217 -20.25 5.59 19.80
N ASP A 218 -20.44 5.89 21.08
CA ASP A 218 -21.01 7.16 21.52
C ASP A 218 -19.86 8.13 21.85
N ALA A 219 -19.67 9.15 21.01
CA ALA A 219 -18.77 10.31 21.18
C ALA A 219 -17.26 10.05 21.38
N SER A 220 -16.77 8.82 21.35
CA SER A 220 -15.33 8.50 21.48
C SER A 220 -14.60 8.51 20.14
N ASP A 221 -13.30 8.81 20.16
CA ASP A 221 -12.43 8.70 18.99
C ASP A 221 -12.35 7.23 18.54
N LEU A 222 -12.50 6.99 17.22
CA LEU A 222 -12.47 5.64 16.67
C LEU A 222 -11.14 4.94 16.95
N GLY A 223 -10.02 5.66 16.87
CA GLY A 223 -8.70 5.12 17.17
C GLY A 223 -8.58 4.65 18.62
N ASP A 224 -9.10 5.42 19.58
CA ASP A 224 -9.16 5.00 20.99
C ASP A 224 -10.03 3.75 21.19
N THR A 225 -11.15 3.65 20.47
CA THR A 225 -12.03 2.48 20.52
C THR A 225 -11.31 1.25 19.99
N LEU A 226 -10.65 1.35 18.83
CA LEU A 226 -9.86 0.25 18.26
C LEU A 226 -8.72 -0.16 19.21
N ALA A 227 -7.98 0.81 19.76
CA ALA A 227 -6.89 0.53 20.70
C ALA A 227 -7.39 -0.18 21.97
N LYS A 228 -8.55 0.22 22.51
CA LYS A 228 -9.19 -0.47 23.64
C LYS A 228 -9.62 -1.89 23.26
N THR A 229 -10.19 -2.10 22.08
CA THR A 229 -10.56 -3.44 21.61
C THR A 229 -9.33 -4.35 21.49
N LEU A 230 -8.21 -3.84 20.96
CA LEU A 230 -6.96 -4.58 20.90
C LEU A 230 -6.38 -4.86 22.30
N GLN A 231 -6.45 -3.89 23.22
CA GLN A 231 -6.02 -4.10 24.61
C GLN A 231 -6.87 -5.17 25.30
N LEU A 232 -8.19 -5.18 25.07
CA LEU A 232 -9.06 -6.24 25.58
C LEU A 232 -8.70 -7.63 25.04
N CYS A 233 -8.15 -7.72 23.82
CA CYS A 233 -7.65 -8.98 23.29
C CYS A 233 -6.42 -9.44 24.09
N ILE A 234 -5.47 -8.53 24.34
CA ILE A 234 -4.27 -8.81 25.15
C ILE A 234 -4.63 -9.20 26.58
N ASP A 235 -5.59 -8.50 27.19
CA ASP A 235 -6.08 -8.80 28.55
C ASP A 235 -6.78 -10.17 28.62
N LYS A 236 -7.23 -10.68 27.47
CA LYS A 236 -7.76 -12.04 27.27
C LYS A 236 -6.71 -13.05 26.81
N GLU A 237 -5.44 -12.72 26.99
CA GLU A 237 -4.30 -13.60 26.71
C GLU A 237 -4.12 -13.90 25.20
N ALA A 238 -4.53 -12.98 24.32
CA ALA A 238 -4.18 -13.06 22.90
C ALA A 238 -2.66 -13.16 22.74
N ASP A 239 -2.22 -14.19 22.02
CA ASP A 239 -0.82 -14.58 21.91
C ASP A 239 -0.21 -14.28 20.53
N ASP A 240 -0.83 -13.38 19.75
CA ASP A 240 -0.41 -13.01 18.39
C ASP A 240 -0.19 -11.49 18.20
N ASN A 241 0.28 -11.11 17.01
CA ASN A 241 0.13 -9.76 16.47
C ASN A 241 -1.36 -9.44 16.31
N LEU A 242 -1.71 -8.16 16.48
CA LEU A 242 -3.10 -7.72 16.40
C LEU A 242 -3.22 -6.50 15.48
N THR A 243 -3.91 -6.67 14.37
CA THR A 243 -4.27 -5.61 13.42
C THR A 243 -5.78 -5.59 13.24
N LEU A 244 -6.39 -4.43 13.47
CA LEU A 244 -7.83 -4.20 13.36
C LEU A 244 -8.07 -2.90 12.60
N LEU A 245 -8.78 -3.02 11.48
CA LEU A 245 -9.22 -1.92 10.63
C LEU A 245 -10.74 -1.84 10.69
N ALA A 246 -11.29 -0.65 10.92
CA ALA A 246 -12.73 -0.40 10.90
C ALA A 246 -13.05 0.85 10.08
N ILE A 247 -14.04 0.75 9.20
CA ILE A 247 -14.40 1.79 8.24
C ILE A 247 -15.92 1.98 8.27
N GLU A 248 -16.37 3.19 8.60
CA GLU A 248 -17.76 3.59 8.38
C GLU A 248 -17.93 4.00 6.91
N LEU A 249 -18.82 3.32 6.19
CA LEU A 249 -18.92 3.42 4.75
C LEU A 249 -19.77 4.61 4.30
N GLY A 250 -19.28 5.38 3.34
CA GLY A 250 -20.06 6.43 2.66
C GLY A 250 -20.45 7.63 3.53
N VAL A 251 -19.83 7.79 4.70
CA VAL A 251 -19.95 8.99 5.53
C VAL A 251 -18.75 9.88 5.23
N ALA A 252 -19.00 11.06 4.66
CA ALA A 252 -17.96 12.06 4.54
C ALA A 252 -17.56 12.51 5.96
N PRO A 253 -16.26 12.66 6.27
CA PRO A 253 -15.88 13.24 7.55
C PRO A 253 -16.56 14.60 7.69
N GLU A 254 -17.32 14.80 8.77
CA GLU A 254 -17.75 16.15 9.16
C GLU A 254 -16.52 17.07 9.14
N GLU A 255 -16.64 18.21 8.45
CA GLU A 255 -15.62 19.26 8.27
C GLU A 255 -14.26 18.94 8.90
N ALA A 256 -13.30 18.49 8.08
CA ALA A 256 -11.88 18.27 8.41
C ALA A 256 -11.55 18.43 9.90
N ARG A 257 -12.03 17.48 10.73
CA ARG A 257 -11.65 17.46 12.15
C ARG A 257 -10.14 17.43 12.14
N SER A 258 -9.51 18.40 12.79
CA SER A 258 -8.05 18.44 12.88
C SER A 258 -7.60 17.17 13.61
N VAL A 259 -7.17 16.16 12.87
CA VAL A 259 -6.65 14.92 13.45
C VAL A 259 -5.31 15.29 14.07
N THR A 260 -5.30 15.44 15.39
CA THR A 260 -4.05 15.53 16.12
C THR A 260 -3.54 14.10 16.25
N LEU A 261 -2.67 13.69 15.32
CA LEU A 261 -1.86 12.50 15.50
C LEU A 261 -1.03 12.72 16.76
N SER A 262 -1.46 12.10 17.85
CA SER A 262 -0.65 11.94 19.05
C SER A 262 0.12 10.65 18.86
N PRO A 263 1.37 10.68 18.36
CA PRO A 263 2.18 9.48 18.38
C PRO A 263 2.17 8.95 19.82
N GLY A 264 1.98 7.63 19.98
CA GLY A 264 2.12 6.98 21.28
C GLY A 264 3.45 7.41 21.94
N ASN A 265 3.58 7.25 23.26
CA ASN A 265 4.75 7.76 23.98
C ASN A 265 6.04 6.95 23.70
N PHE A 266 6.47 6.91 22.44
CA PHE A 266 7.69 6.29 21.95
C PHE A 266 8.92 6.93 22.61
N LEU A 267 8.81 8.19 23.06
CA LEU A 267 9.84 8.90 23.82
C LEU A 267 10.13 8.29 25.20
N LYS A 268 9.27 7.40 25.72
CA LYS A 268 9.51 6.69 27.00
C LYS A 268 10.05 5.29 26.82
N THR A 269 9.94 4.68 25.64
CA THR A 269 10.55 3.36 25.43
C THR A 269 12.05 3.52 25.17
N ARG A 270 12.86 2.72 25.87
CA ARG A 270 14.30 2.58 25.58
C ARG A 270 14.56 1.41 24.65
N ASP A 271 13.49 0.78 24.18
CA ASP A 271 13.58 -0.35 23.29
C ASP A 271 14.06 0.12 21.91
N LYS A 272 15.27 -0.29 21.56
CA LYS A 272 15.91 0.09 20.31
C LYS A 272 15.16 -0.48 19.11
N GLU A 273 14.59 -1.67 19.24
CA GLU A 273 13.88 -2.35 18.15
C GLU A 273 12.57 -1.62 17.82
N VAL A 274 11.83 -1.20 18.84
CA VAL A 274 10.63 -0.37 18.66
C VAL A 274 10.97 0.98 18.01
N LEU A 275 12.08 1.61 18.41
CA LEU A 275 12.55 2.87 17.82
C LEU A 275 12.98 2.69 16.36
N ASP A 276 13.68 1.61 16.04
CA ASP A 276 14.13 1.30 14.68
C ASP A 276 12.93 0.99 13.78
N GLN A 277 11.93 0.23 14.25
CA GLN A 277 10.69 -0.04 13.52
C GLN A 277 9.87 1.22 13.27
N TYR A 278 9.69 2.09 14.28
CA TYR A 278 9.01 3.38 14.12
C TYR A 278 9.76 4.29 13.14
N THR A 279 11.10 4.30 13.20
CA THR A 279 11.93 5.07 12.27
C THR A 279 11.78 4.54 10.86
N SER A 280 11.82 3.22 10.68
CA SER A 280 11.61 2.57 9.38
C SER A 280 10.22 2.88 8.83
N PHE A 281 9.17 2.81 9.66
CA PHE A 281 7.81 3.21 9.30
C PHE A 281 7.75 4.67 8.84
N CYS A 282 8.24 5.61 9.64
CA CYS A 282 8.25 7.02 9.27
C CYS A 282 9.00 7.26 7.94
N LEU A 283 10.19 6.67 7.79
CA LEU A 283 10.99 6.79 6.57
C LEU A 283 10.26 6.22 5.35
N ARG A 284 9.56 5.09 5.49
CA ARG A 284 8.77 4.45 4.42
C ARG A 284 7.65 5.35 3.89
N PHE A 285 7.10 6.23 4.73
CA PHE A 285 6.06 7.20 4.36
C PHE A 285 6.59 8.63 4.17
N GLY A 286 7.92 8.83 4.12
CA GLY A 286 8.53 10.14 3.84
C GLY A 286 8.61 11.09 5.05
N PHE A 287 8.44 10.60 6.26
CA PHE A 287 8.59 11.35 7.51
C PHE A 287 9.94 11.08 8.18
N SER A 288 10.58 12.11 8.75
CA SER A 288 11.79 11.95 9.57
C SER A 288 11.47 12.10 11.05
N LEU A 289 11.82 11.10 11.88
CA LEU A 289 11.49 11.09 13.30
C LEU A 289 12.01 12.33 14.05
N GLU A 290 13.24 12.79 13.75
CA GLU A 290 13.88 13.92 14.45
C GLU A 290 13.14 15.26 14.31
N LYS A 291 12.34 15.45 13.26
CA LYS A 291 11.62 16.71 12.97
C LYS A 291 10.29 16.81 13.74
N GLU A 292 9.67 15.68 14.03
CA GLU A 292 8.41 15.54 14.79
C GLU A 292 8.65 15.41 16.32
N MET A 293 9.90 15.17 16.75
CA MET A 293 10.31 14.97 18.15
C MET A 293 10.36 16.25 19.01
N LYS A 294 10.07 17.44 18.48
CA LYS A 294 10.01 18.67 19.29
C LYS A 294 8.58 18.85 19.81
N PRO A 295 8.34 18.79 21.14
CA PRO A 295 7.01 19.04 21.68
C PRO A 295 6.60 20.46 21.30
N LYS A 296 5.63 20.60 20.39
CA LYS A 296 5.05 21.91 20.08
C LYS A 296 4.27 22.32 21.32
N CYS A 297 4.79 23.32 22.03
CA CYS A 297 4.00 24.11 22.98
C CYS A 297 2.70 24.53 22.28
N PRO A 298 1.51 24.43 22.92
CA PRO A 298 0.26 24.69 22.24
C PRO A 298 0.21 26.17 21.80
N PRO A 299 0.05 26.49 20.50
CA PRO A 299 -0.24 27.85 20.12
C PRO A 299 -1.69 28.14 20.48
N ALA A 300 -1.88 29.06 21.41
CA ALA A 300 -3.15 29.76 21.57
C ALA A 300 -3.31 30.73 20.39
N ALA A 301 -4.36 30.56 19.58
CA ALA A 301 -5.21 31.62 19.02
C ALA A 301 -5.90 31.20 17.70
N ALA A 302 -7.14 31.68 17.59
CA ALA A 302 -8.15 31.51 16.54
C ALA A 302 -7.66 31.72 15.09
N LEU A 303 -8.26 30.95 14.17
CA LEU A 303 -8.18 31.18 12.72
C LEU A 303 -9.51 31.72 12.18
N SER A 304 -9.42 32.74 11.33
CA SER A 304 -10.51 33.29 10.52
C SER A 304 -10.78 32.42 9.28
N PRO A 305 -12.03 32.36 8.77
CA PRO A 305 -12.40 31.44 7.69
C PRO A 305 -11.88 31.91 6.32
N VAL A 306 -11.51 30.95 5.46
CA VAL A 306 -11.13 31.16 4.05
C VAL A 306 -11.97 30.25 3.15
N GLU A 307 -12.49 30.78 2.04
CA GLU A 307 -13.35 30.05 1.11
C GLU A 307 -12.59 28.98 0.29
N PRO A 308 -13.19 27.80 0.06
CA PRO A 308 -12.58 26.72 -0.72
C PRO A 308 -12.55 27.02 -2.22
N VAL A 309 -11.41 26.75 -2.88
CA VAL A 309 -11.25 26.79 -4.34
C VAL A 309 -11.12 25.34 -4.87
N PRO A 310 -12.03 24.86 -5.75
CA PRO A 310 -12.05 23.49 -6.25
C PRO A 310 -11.17 23.29 -7.50
N GLY A 311 -10.48 22.15 -7.61
CA GLY A 311 -9.70 21.73 -8.79
C GLY A 311 -10.28 20.49 -9.51
N PRO A 312 -10.11 20.34 -10.84
CA PRO A 312 -10.94 19.48 -11.70
C PRO A 312 -10.49 18.01 -11.85
N ARG A 313 -11.47 17.18 -12.27
CA ARG A 313 -11.55 15.71 -12.29
C ARG A 313 -11.17 15.07 -13.65
N PHE A 314 -10.75 13.80 -13.59
CA PHE A 314 -10.92 12.65 -14.53
C PHE A 314 -10.87 12.76 -16.09
N SER A 315 -10.76 13.91 -16.74
CA SER A 315 -10.94 13.99 -18.21
C SER A 315 -9.65 14.12 -19.03
N SER A 316 -8.85 13.06 -19.18
CA SER A 316 -8.01 12.89 -20.40
C SER A 316 -7.51 11.47 -20.71
N LEU A 317 -8.14 10.41 -20.23
CA LEU A 317 -8.05 9.10 -20.89
C LEU A 317 -9.14 8.99 -21.96
N PRO A 318 -8.83 8.56 -23.19
CA PRO A 318 -9.81 8.41 -24.27
C PRO A 318 -10.73 7.21 -24.03
N ALA A 319 -12.01 7.36 -24.44
CA ALA A 319 -13.03 6.33 -24.37
C ALA A 319 -12.82 5.22 -25.42
N PRO A 320 -13.20 3.96 -25.14
CA PRO A 320 -13.25 2.90 -26.15
C PRO A 320 -14.48 3.11 -27.04
N ALA A 321 -14.26 3.22 -28.36
CA ALA A 321 -15.33 3.30 -29.34
C ALA A 321 -15.96 1.92 -29.61
N ALA A 322 -17.29 1.88 -29.70
CA ALA A 322 -18.08 0.74 -30.16
C ALA A 322 -18.75 1.05 -31.51
N GLU A 323 -19.18 -0.03 -32.19
CA GLU A 323 -19.95 -0.17 -33.45
C GLU A 323 -19.09 -0.59 -34.67
N GLU A 324 -19.50 -1.49 -35.58
CA GLU A 324 -20.61 -2.44 -35.69
C GLU A 324 -20.21 -3.52 -36.73
N VAL A 325 -20.94 -4.65 -36.79
CA VAL A 325 -20.61 -5.87 -37.55
C VAL A 325 -20.85 -5.76 -39.08
N SER A 326 -19.89 -6.23 -39.90
CA SER A 326 -20.22 -6.96 -41.15
C SER A 326 -19.05 -7.85 -41.63
N ARG A 327 -19.33 -9.15 -41.79
CA ARG A 327 -18.46 -10.23 -42.34
C ARG A 327 -18.49 -10.19 -43.90
N PRO A 328 -17.50 -10.74 -44.66
CA PRO A 328 -16.98 -12.12 -44.51
C PRO A 328 -15.47 -12.34 -44.70
N ALA A 329 -15.02 -13.53 -44.28
CA ALA A 329 -13.67 -14.09 -44.41
C ALA A 329 -13.28 -14.29 -45.90
N PRO A 330 -11.98 -14.35 -46.29
CA PRO A 330 -11.15 -15.54 -46.00
C PRO A 330 -9.61 -15.37 -45.90
N ARG A 331 -8.99 -16.46 -45.41
CA ARG A 331 -7.68 -17.07 -45.76
C ARG A 331 -6.35 -16.59 -45.13
N LEU A 332 -5.74 -17.59 -44.47
CA LEU A 332 -4.33 -17.82 -44.16
C LEU A 332 -3.31 -17.19 -45.14
N SER A 333 -2.18 -16.71 -44.60
CA SER A 333 -0.89 -17.36 -44.84
C SER A 333 0.17 -16.99 -43.80
N LEU A 334 0.87 -18.03 -43.36
CA LEU A 334 2.06 -18.05 -42.53
C LEU A 334 3.26 -17.62 -43.40
N LEU A 335 4.18 -16.80 -42.89
CA LEU A 335 5.56 -16.73 -43.38
C LEU A 335 6.47 -16.13 -42.30
N ALA A 336 7.27 -17.01 -41.69
CA ALA A 336 8.44 -16.66 -40.89
C ALA A 336 9.66 -16.61 -41.81
N VAL A 337 10.55 -15.63 -41.64
CA VAL A 337 11.99 -15.73 -42.00
C VAL A 337 12.80 -14.82 -41.04
N PRO A 338 14.04 -15.19 -40.64
CA PRO A 338 14.69 -14.77 -39.40
C PRO A 338 15.89 -13.83 -39.59
N GLY A 339 16.38 -13.30 -38.46
CA GLY A 339 17.78 -12.92 -38.26
C GLY A 339 18.12 -11.45 -38.50
N ALA A 340 18.29 -10.70 -37.41
CA ALA A 340 19.22 -9.58 -37.38
C ALA A 340 19.70 -9.36 -35.94
N THR A 341 20.97 -9.67 -35.72
CA THR A 341 21.78 -9.28 -34.56
C THR A 341 21.99 -7.77 -34.53
N SER A 342 22.01 -7.17 -33.34
CA SER A 342 23.13 -6.36 -32.79
C SER A 342 22.66 -5.23 -31.86
N ALA A 343 23.55 -4.94 -30.91
CA ALA A 343 23.74 -3.69 -30.18
C ALA A 343 22.67 -3.24 -29.18
N VAL A 344 23.04 -3.38 -27.90
CA VAL A 344 22.54 -2.53 -26.81
C VAL A 344 23.19 -1.16 -27.00
N GLU A 345 22.41 -0.14 -27.34
CA GLU A 345 22.84 1.25 -27.31
C GLU A 345 22.55 1.83 -25.92
N GLU A 346 23.58 2.34 -25.25
CA GLU A 346 23.45 3.19 -24.06
C GLU A 346 22.73 4.49 -24.41
N ALA A 347 21.75 4.88 -23.58
CA ALA A 347 21.10 6.18 -23.69
C ALA A 347 22.08 7.31 -23.32
N PRO A 348 22.09 8.42 -24.06
CA PRO A 348 23.01 9.53 -23.78
C PRO A 348 22.66 10.25 -22.48
N SER A 349 23.68 10.66 -21.73
CA SER A 349 23.59 11.58 -20.61
C SER A 349 23.03 12.94 -21.07
N PRO A 350 22.14 13.60 -20.31
CA PRO A 350 21.62 14.90 -20.69
C PRO A 350 22.67 15.99 -20.38
N THR A 351 23.64 16.17 -21.27
CA THR A 351 24.48 17.37 -21.32
C THR A 351 23.77 18.39 -22.18
N GLY A 352 22.95 19.23 -21.55
CA GLY A 352 22.25 20.32 -22.23
C GLY A 352 21.71 21.30 -21.21
N SER A 353 22.51 22.32 -20.87
CA SER A 353 22.00 23.51 -20.19
C SER A 353 21.02 24.21 -21.13
N VAL A 354 19.73 24.22 -20.78
CA VAL A 354 18.77 25.08 -21.47
C VAL A 354 18.92 26.48 -20.88
N THR A 355 19.65 27.35 -21.58
CA THR A 355 19.54 28.79 -21.35
C THR A 355 18.16 29.24 -21.79
N PHE A 356 17.35 29.75 -20.86
CA PHE A 356 16.09 30.38 -21.19
C PHE A 356 16.34 31.55 -22.15
N ALA A 357 15.67 31.54 -23.30
CA ALA A 357 15.64 32.67 -24.20
C ALA A 357 15.12 33.89 -23.43
N ALA A 358 15.84 35.00 -23.56
CA ALA A 358 15.61 36.25 -22.86
C ALA A 358 14.32 36.93 -23.35
N ASP A 359 13.15 36.41 -22.98
CA ASP A 359 11.86 37.05 -23.29
C ASP A 359 10.72 36.75 -22.30
N THR A 360 11.03 36.33 -21.07
CA THR A 360 10.08 36.44 -19.96
C THR A 360 10.71 37.21 -18.81
N LYS A 361 10.13 38.40 -18.56
CA LYS A 361 10.43 39.29 -17.45
C LYS A 361 10.69 38.51 -16.16
N SER A 362 11.85 38.78 -15.54
CA SER A 362 12.17 38.61 -14.11
C SER A 362 11.23 37.66 -13.34
N ALA A 363 11.44 36.35 -13.45
CA ALA A 363 10.92 35.43 -12.44
C ALA A 363 11.89 35.50 -11.25
N ASP A 364 11.40 35.95 -10.11
CA ASP A 364 12.16 35.91 -8.86
C ASP A 364 12.40 34.43 -8.54
N PRO A 365 13.56 33.97 -8.03
CA PRO A 365 13.79 32.56 -7.72
C PRO A 365 12.73 31.95 -6.78
N GLY A 366 12.05 32.80 -5.99
CA GLY A 366 10.90 32.44 -5.15
C GLY A 366 9.60 32.11 -5.89
N ASP A 367 9.51 32.37 -7.20
CA ASP A 367 8.34 32.02 -8.02
C ASP A 367 8.35 30.54 -8.47
N PHE A 368 9.47 29.82 -8.26
CA PHE A 368 9.59 28.41 -8.62
C PHE A 368 9.36 27.51 -7.41
N GLN A 369 8.39 26.59 -7.53
CA GLN A 369 8.19 25.54 -6.54
C GLN A 369 9.15 24.37 -6.82
N PRO A 370 10.04 24.00 -5.87
CA PRO A 370 10.96 22.90 -6.07
C PRO A 370 10.21 21.56 -6.13
N LEU A 371 10.59 20.71 -7.09
CA LEU A 371 10.15 19.32 -7.18
C LEU A 371 11.37 18.41 -6.98
N VAL A 372 11.45 17.78 -5.80
CA VAL A 372 12.56 16.90 -5.45
C VAL A 372 12.24 15.45 -5.82
N ILE A 373 13.06 14.84 -6.68
CA ILE A 373 12.92 13.43 -7.10
C ILE A 373 14.00 12.59 -6.40
N VAL A 374 13.59 11.78 -5.43
CA VAL A 374 14.49 10.95 -4.60
C VAL A 374 14.36 9.47 -4.98
N GLY A 375 15.48 8.74 -4.92
CA GLY A 375 15.49 7.29 -5.15
C GLY A 375 16.90 6.74 -5.37
N PRO A 376 17.12 5.42 -5.22
CA PRO A 376 18.43 4.79 -5.35
C PRO A 376 19.01 4.90 -6.77
N SER A 377 20.30 4.63 -6.93
CA SER A 377 20.93 4.62 -8.26
C SER A 377 20.22 3.61 -9.19
N GLY A 378 20.04 3.97 -10.46
CA GLY A 378 19.40 3.09 -11.45
C GLY A 378 17.86 3.08 -11.47
N VAL A 379 17.16 3.68 -10.50
CA VAL A 379 15.68 3.66 -10.43
C VAL A 379 14.97 4.51 -11.51
N GLY A 380 15.72 5.15 -12.41
CA GLY A 380 15.15 5.93 -13.52
C GLY A 380 14.85 7.40 -13.24
N LYS A 381 15.40 8.00 -12.17
CA LYS A 381 15.22 9.44 -11.86
C LYS A 381 15.55 10.37 -13.03
N GLY A 382 16.70 10.16 -13.68
CA GLY A 382 17.12 10.94 -14.83
C GLY A 382 16.15 10.81 -16.01
N THR A 383 15.64 9.59 -16.24
CA THR A 383 14.62 9.32 -17.27
C THR A 383 13.31 10.06 -16.97
N LEU A 384 12.88 10.09 -15.71
CA LEU A 384 11.68 10.82 -15.30
C LEU A 384 11.87 12.34 -15.48
N ILE A 385 13.00 12.89 -15.05
CA ILE A 385 13.33 14.31 -15.22
C ILE A 385 13.33 14.68 -16.71
N ALA A 386 13.99 13.89 -17.55
CA ALA A 386 14.02 14.13 -18.99
C ALA A 386 12.62 14.10 -19.62
N ARG A 387 11.76 13.16 -19.20
CA ARG A 387 10.36 13.09 -19.65
C ARG A 387 9.54 14.28 -19.19
N LEU A 388 9.71 14.75 -17.95
CA LEU A 388 9.01 15.94 -17.45
C LEU A 388 9.40 17.20 -18.22
N MET A 389 10.69 17.39 -18.49
CA MET A 389 11.19 18.52 -19.29
C MET A 389 10.66 18.49 -20.72
N ALA A 390 10.62 17.29 -21.34
CA ALA A 390 10.14 17.12 -22.71
C ALA A 390 8.61 17.25 -22.83
N ALA A 391 7.85 16.72 -21.86
CA ALA A 391 6.39 16.74 -21.88
C ALA A 391 5.81 18.13 -21.52
N PHE A 392 6.55 18.94 -20.77
CA PHE A 392 6.10 20.25 -20.30
C PHE A 392 7.17 21.34 -20.52
N PRO A 393 7.51 21.67 -21.78
CA PRO A 393 8.55 22.64 -22.10
C PRO A 393 8.22 24.02 -21.49
N GLY A 394 9.20 24.63 -20.83
CA GLY A 394 9.06 25.93 -20.16
C GLY A 394 8.36 25.90 -18.80
N ARG A 395 7.86 24.73 -18.34
CA ARG A 395 7.21 24.56 -17.03
C ARG A 395 8.14 23.99 -15.96
N PHE A 396 9.12 23.20 -16.39
CA PHE A 396 10.16 22.66 -15.51
C PHE A 396 11.53 23.19 -15.97
N GLY A 397 12.40 23.45 -15.00
CA GLY A 397 13.81 23.77 -15.20
C GLY A 397 14.65 22.88 -14.29
N PHE A 398 15.85 22.51 -14.72
CA PHE A 398 16.77 21.75 -13.89
C PHE A 398 17.57 22.73 -13.03
N SER A 399 17.49 22.58 -11.71
CA SER A 399 18.29 23.37 -10.78
C SER A 399 19.62 22.65 -10.53
N VAL A 400 20.73 23.35 -10.78
CA VAL A 400 22.07 22.88 -10.43
C VAL A 400 22.31 23.21 -8.97
N SER A 401 22.42 22.19 -8.12
CA SER A 401 22.60 22.38 -6.69
C SER A 401 23.98 22.96 -6.36
N HIS A 402 24.08 23.69 -5.25
CA HIS A 402 25.38 24.10 -4.71
C HIS A 402 25.96 23.02 -3.79
N THR A 403 27.28 22.88 -3.75
CA THR A 403 27.96 21.94 -2.84
C THR A 403 29.27 22.54 -2.32
N THR A 404 29.62 22.20 -1.08
CA THR A 404 30.90 22.58 -0.44
C THR A 404 31.99 21.53 -0.62
N ARG A 405 31.67 20.42 -1.30
CA ARG A 405 32.63 19.39 -1.66
C ARG A 405 33.51 19.88 -2.82
N LYS A 406 34.77 19.46 -2.89
CA LYS A 406 35.61 19.68 -4.08
C LYS A 406 35.13 18.87 -5.29
N PRO A 407 35.26 19.38 -6.53
CA PRO A 407 34.92 18.63 -7.74
C PRO A 407 35.68 17.30 -7.85
N ARG A 408 35.01 16.26 -8.34
CA ARG A 408 35.62 14.99 -8.75
C ARG A 408 36.05 15.06 -10.23
N PRO A 409 36.95 14.17 -10.68
CA PRO A 409 37.29 14.08 -12.10
C PRO A 409 36.04 13.85 -12.96
N GLY A 410 35.81 14.74 -13.92
CA GLY A 410 34.65 14.70 -14.83
C GLY A 410 33.45 15.55 -14.40
N GLU A 411 33.45 16.13 -13.19
CA GLU A 411 32.42 17.10 -12.79
C GLU A 411 32.79 18.52 -13.24
N VAL A 412 31.79 19.27 -13.72
CA VAL A 412 31.95 20.63 -14.23
C VAL A 412 31.15 21.61 -13.35
N ASP A 413 31.79 22.70 -12.94
CA ASP A 413 31.17 23.75 -12.14
C ASP A 413 30.05 24.46 -12.91
N GLY A 414 28.89 24.62 -12.28
CA GLY A 414 27.68 25.17 -12.91
C GLY A 414 26.90 24.20 -13.80
N GLU A 415 27.38 22.96 -13.99
CA GLU A 415 26.65 21.90 -14.70
C GLU A 415 26.33 20.71 -13.77
N SER A 416 27.34 20.22 -13.05
CA SER A 416 27.17 19.12 -12.09
C SER A 416 26.71 19.65 -10.73
N TYR A 417 27.41 20.65 -10.23
CA TYR A 417 27.10 21.43 -9.03
C TYR A 417 27.71 22.83 -9.19
N HIS A 418 27.22 23.80 -8.42
CA HIS A 418 28.00 25.00 -8.10
C HIS A 418 28.91 24.69 -6.91
N PHE A 419 30.21 24.60 -7.15
CA PHE A 419 31.21 24.28 -6.13
C PHE A 419 31.64 25.55 -5.40
N VAL A 420 31.13 25.74 -4.19
CA VAL A 420 31.36 26.96 -3.40
C VAL A 420 32.05 26.66 -2.08
N GLU A 421 32.85 27.59 -1.57
CA GLU A 421 33.43 27.49 -0.24
C GLU A 421 32.35 27.60 0.83
N LEU A 422 32.50 26.85 1.94
CA LEU A 422 31.50 26.79 3.01
C LEU A 422 31.13 28.19 3.56
N GLU A 423 32.12 29.06 3.72
CA GLU A 423 31.91 30.41 4.25
C GLU A 423 31.21 31.34 3.24
N SER A 424 31.33 31.08 1.93
CA SER A 424 30.58 31.79 0.91
C SER A 424 29.13 31.30 0.87
N MET A 425 28.92 29.98 0.88
CA MET A 425 27.58 29.38 0.91
C MET A 425 26.75 29.88 2.10
N LYS A 426 27.34 29.94 3.31
CA LYS A 426 26.66 30.46 4.50
C LYS A 426 26.20 31.91 4.32
N LYS A 427 27.01 32.77 3.70
CA LYS A 427 26.65 34.17 3.45
C LYS A 427 25.56 34.29 2.40
N GLU A 428 25.64 33.50 1.34
CA GLU A 428 24.65 33.51 0.25
C GLU A 428 23.29 32.98 0.72
N VAL A 429 23.27 32.01 1.64
CA VAL A 429 22.06 31.51 2.28
C VAL A 429 21.34 32.58 3.10
N GLU A 430 22.07 33.52 3.71
CA GLU A 430 21.48 34.63 4.47
C GLU A 430 20.85 35.71 3.58
N VAL A 431 21.12 35.71 2.27
CA VAL A 431 20.54 36.67 1.32
C VAL A 431 19.17 36.16 0.84
N PRO A 432 18.07 36.86 1.17
CA PRO A 432 16.73 36.42 0.75
C PRO A 432 16.61 36.31 -0.77
N GLY A 433 16.04 35.19 -1.24
CA GLY A 433 15.80 34.96 -2.67
C GLY A 433 17.02 34.47 -3.46
N GLN A 434 18.19 34.29 -2.84
CA GLN A 434 19.39 33.79 -3.53
C GLN A 434 19.37 32.27 -3.76
N PHE A 435 18.63 31.52 -2.93
CA PHE A 435 18.43 30.08 -3.07
C PHE A 435 16.94 29.74 -3.12
N ILE A 436 16.60 28.74 -3.92
CA ILE A 436 15.24 28.18 -4.01
C ILE A 436 14.92 27.36 -2.75
N GLU A 437 15.91 26.64 -2.21
CA GLU A 437 15.84 25.82 -0.99
C GLU A 437 17.28 25.61 -0.47
N PHE A 438 17.50 25.62 0.86
CA PHE A 438 18.82 25.47 1.49
C PHE A 438 18.78 24.83 2.89
#